data_AF-A0A432JKE2-F1
#
_entry.id   AF-A0A432JKE2-F1
#
_cell.length_a   1.000
_cell.length_b   1.000
_cell.length_c   1.000
_cell.angle_alpha   90.00
_cell.angle_beta   90.00
_cell.angle_gamma   90.00
#
_symmetry.space_group_name_H-M   'P 1'
#
loop_
_entity.id
_entity.type
_entity.pdbx_description
1 polymer ?
#
loop_
_entity_poly.entity_id
_entity_poly.type
_entity_poly.pdbx_seq_one_letter_code
_entity_poly.pdbx_strand_id
1 'polypeptide(L)'
;MSGFSRLGPRHQHPAGGGVADRGRHRVGRSRAVRCRVAGRAFREVGDPCGTGHDRGSRGRRIGGRTQFRGRSRRRTGHGPGRRRQGSAPGDLHTLLKGVASSARRSARAADTVVPMCGRVVTTSSPGELSECMGVDEIVATLDGLDHNVAPTGQLPIVWDKGGRNPRELLSGRTCGERVRRLGTARWGLVPPWAKDPSVGGRMFNARAETVAEKPSFRSAFAHRRCLVPIDGFYEWGPAPAGGPSRKQPWFVHRADGRPMVLAGLWERWSPPGGLPAGDDGPDGRDSAPVLHTCTVITVEANADMAPVHHRMPAVLEPGQWADWLEPDGDDPLHLGSLLLPAPAGCLERYRVDRRVDNARNKGPELLKPVAPGTDTSGGPSSPEALW
;
A
#
# COMPACT_ATOMS: atom_id res chain seq x y z
N MET A 1 14.16 80.65 -3.07
CA MET A 1 12.95 81.49 -2.97
C MET A 1 12.00 80.85 -1.97
N SER A 2 11.62 81.61 -0.94
CA SER A 2 10.37 81.55 -0.14
C SER A 2 9.86 80.18 0.35
N GLY A 3 9.59 79.91 1.63
CA GLY A 3 9.45 80.78 2.80
C GLY A 3 8.41 80.18 3.78
N PHE A 4 8.72 80.32 5.06
CA PHE A 4 7.82 80.43 6.23
C PHE A 4 7.13 79.22 6.91
N SER A 5 7.53 79.10 8.17
CA SER A 5 7.10 78.35 9.35
C SER A 5 5.72 78.73 9.93
N ARG A 6 5.19 77.88 10.83
CA ARG A 6 4.42 78.17 12.09
C ARG A 6 4.22 76.81 12.82
N LEU A 7 4.73 76.51 14.03
CA LEU A 7 4.43 77.00 15.41
C LEU A 7 2.92 77.08 15.70
N GLY A 8 2.34 76.21 16.54
CA GLY A 8 2.23 76.37 18.01
C GLY A 8 0.95 75.70 18.59
N PRO A 9 0.66 75.76 19.92
CA PRO A 9 0.47 74.55 20.74
C PRO A 9 -0.87 74.39 21.54
N ARG A 10 -0.99 73.23 22.22
CA ARG A 10 -1.71 72.83 23.46
C ARG A 10 -2.76 73.78 24.11
N HIS A 11 -3.95 73.26 24.47
CA HIS A 11 -4.42 72.98 25.86
C HIS A 11 -5.94 72.69 25.99
N GLN A 12 -6.26 71.61 26.71
CA GLN A 12 -7.31 71.36 27.74
C GLN A 12 -8.82 71.65 27.54
N HIS A 13 -9.59 70.55 27.57
CA HIS A 13 -10.86 70.19 28.27
C HIS A 13 -12.02 71.19 28.48
N PRO A 14 -13.26 70.65 28.41
CA PRO A 14 -13.96 70.40 29.67
C PRO A 14 -14.57 69.01 29.81
N ALA A 15 -14.81 68.64 31.06
CA ALA A 15 -15.50 67.44 31.52
C ALA A 15 -17.02 67.52 31.32
N GLY A 16 -17.65 66.38 31.06
CA GLY A 16 -19.11 66.21 31.03
C GLY A 16 -19.45 64.72 30.91
N GLY A 17 -20.14 64.20 31.94
CA GLY A 17 -20.30 62.78 32.21
C GLY A 17 -21.29 62.01 31.32
N GLY A 18 -21.22 60.69 31.43
CA GLY A 18 -22.13 59.76 30.79
C GLY A 18 -21.77 58.31 31.13
N VAL A 19 -22.49 57.75 32.08
CA VAL A 19 -22.40 56.38 32.61
C VAL A 19 -22.71 55.34 31.52
N ALA A 20 -21.90 54.28 31.40
CA ALA A 20 -22.35 52.97 30.95
C ALA A 20 -21.40 51.85 31.40
N ASP A 21 -22.03 50.83 31.99
CA ASP A 21 -21.48 49.74 32.79
C ASP A 21 -20.77 48.65 31.97
N ARG A 22 -19.80 47.98 32.61
CA ARG A 22 -18.95 46.93 32.02
C ARG A 22 -19.64 45.57 32.11
N GLY A 23 -20.25 45.14 31.01
CA GLY A 23 -20.69 43.75 30.81
C GLY A 23 -19.56 42.85 30.31
N ARG A 24 -18.97 42.03 31.18
CA ARG A 24 -18.05 40.93 30.82
C ARG A 24 -18.82 39.83 30.07
N HIS A 25 -18.44 39.56 28.81
CA HIS A 25 -18.94 38.37 28.10
C HIS A 25 -18.21 37.10 28.58
N ARG A 26 -19.00 36.19 29.14
CA ARG A 26 -18.61 34.82 29.51
C ARG A 26 -18.43 33.97 28.25
N VAL A 27 -17.30 33.26 28.19
CA VAL A 27 -17.03 32.17 27.25
C VAL A 27 -17.93 30.98 27.58
N GLY A 28 -18.79 30.59 26.65
CA GLY A 28 -19.65 29.41 26.74
C GLY A 28 -18.85 28.13 26.57
N ARG A 29 -18.89 27.26 27.58
CA ARG A 29 -18.40 25.88 27.51
C ARG A 29 -19.40 25.03 26.71
N SER A 30 -18.99 24.53 25.55
CA SER A 30 -19.75 23.51 24.83
C SER A 30 -19.63 22.16 25.54
N ARG A 31 -20.79 21.57 25.80
CA ARG A 31 -20.98 20.33 26.55
C ARG A 31 -20.45 19.12 25.79
N ALA A 32 -19.62 18.34 26.46
CA ALA A 32 -19.25 16.99 26.05
C ALA A 32 -20.49 16.09 26.01
N VAL A 33 -20.78 15.50 24.85
CA VAL A 33 -21.74 14.42 24.71
C VAL A 33 -21.06 13.13 25.18
N ARG A 34 -21.38 12.70 26.41
CA ARG A 34 -21.00 11.38 26.91
C ARG A 34 -21.87 10.33 26.23
N CYS A 35 -21.32 9.59 25.27
CA CYS A 35 -21.95 8.37 24.79
C CYS A 35 -21.76 7.28 25.86
N ARG A 36 -22.86 6.84 26.48
CA ARG A 36 -22.87 5.73 27.43
C ARG A 36 -22.72 4.43 26.65
N VAL A 37 -21.62 3.72 26.87
CA VAL A 37 -21.48 2.31 26.49
C VAL A 37 -22.46 1.50 27.34
N ALA A 38 -23.52 0.99 26.71
CA ALA A 38 -24.34 -0.06 27.30
C ALA A 38 -23.60 -1.38 27.13
N GLY A 39 -23.01 -1.87 28.23
CA GLY A 39 -22.49 -3.22 28.31
C GLY A 39 -23.62 -4.22 28.09
N ARG A 40 -23.54 -4.99 27.00
CA ARG A 40 -24.29 -6.23 26.86
C ARG A 40 -23.32 -7.38 26.99
N ALA A 41 -23.61 -8.21 28.00
CA ALA A 41 -22.96 -9.46 28.29
C ALA A 41 -22.94 -10.37 27.05
N PHE A 42 -21.75 -10.85 26.70
CA PHE A 42 -21.60 -12.06 25.90
C PHE A 42 -22.18 -13.21 26.72
N ARG A 43 -23.30 -13.78 26.26
CA ARG A 43 -23.74 -15.10 26.68
C ARG A 43 -22.92 -16.12 25.89
N GLU A 44 -22.23 -16.97 26.63
CA GLU A 44 -21.68 -18.24 26.15
C GLU A 44 -22.77 -19.01 25.40
N VAL A 45 -22.49 -19.38 24.16
CA VAL A 45 -23.24 -20.41 23.44
C VAL A 45 -22.28 -21.59 23.33
N GLY A 46 -22.64 -22.65 24.07
CA GLY A 46 -21.85 -23.85 24.21
C GLY A 46 -21.81 -24.71 22.94
N ASP A 47 -20.69 -25.40 22.80
CA ASP A 47 -20.52 -26.60 21.99
C ASP A 47 -21.45 -27.72 22.49
N PRO A 48 -21.95 -28.55 21.56
CA PRO A 48 -22.21 -29.94 21.89
C PRO A 48 -21.72 -30.86 20.78
N CYS A 49 -20.63 -31.59 21.05
CA CYS A 49 -20.67 -33.06 21.15
C CYS A 49 -19.26 -33.63 21.19
N GLY A 50 -18.97 -34.33 22.28
CA GLY A 50 -17.78 -35.16 22.43
C GLY A 50 -17.95 -36.57 21.88
N THR A 51 -16.81 -37.24 21.79
CA THR A 51 -16.48 -38.66 22.06
C THR A 51 -15.07 -38.81 21.47
N GLY A 52 -13.99 -38.96 22.25
CA GLY A 52 -13.77 -39.99 23.24
C GLY A 52 -13.01 -41.14 22.58
N HIS A 53 -11.67 -41.12 22.59
CA HIS A 53 -10.87 -42.31 22.84
C HIS A 53 -9.39 -42.00 23.10
N ASP A 54 -9.05 -42.20 24.36
CA ASP A 54 -7.72 -42.39 24.92
C ASP A 54 -7.20 -43.80 24.56
N ARG A 55 -5.99 -43.90 23.99
CA ARG A 55 -5.06 -45.04 24.16
C ARG A 55 -3.64 -44.59 23.90
N GLY A 56 -2.85 -44.52 24.97
CA GLY A 56 -1.40 -44.46 24.89
C GLY A 56 -0.78 -45.77 24.41
N SER A 57 0.38 -45.68 23.75
CA SER A 57 1.41 -46.72 23.79
C SER A 57 2.76 -46.15 23.35
N ARG A 58 3.62 -45.98 24.36
CA ARG A 58 5.05 -46.33 24.46
C ARG A 58 5.85 -46.51 23.17
N GLY A 59 7.00 -45.85 23.18
CA GLY A 59 7.97 -45.79 22.10
C GLY A 59 8.69 -47.10 21.75
N ARG A 60 9.43 -47.00 20.65
CA ARG A 60 10.65 -47.77 20.39
C ARG A 60 11.55 -46.96 19.46
N ARG A 61 12.69 -46.53 20.00
CA ARG A 61 13.87 -46.19 19.20
C ARG A 61 14.41 -47.49 18.61
N ILE A 62 14.66 -47.50 17.31
CA ILE A 62 15.60 -48.44 16.71
C ILE A 62 16.55 -47.60 15.85
N GLY A 63 17.82 -47.60 16.28
CA GLY A 63 18.92 -47.05 15.51
C GLY A 63 19.26 -47.98 14.34
N GLY A 64 19.65 -47.36 13.23
CA GLY A 64 20.17 -48.05 12.05
C GLY A 64 21.18 -47.16 11.35
N ARG A 65 22.42 -47.18 11.85
CA ARG A 65 23.60 -46.73 11.09
C ARG A 65 23.76 -47.65 9.89
N THR A 66 23.84 -47.10 8.68
CA THR A 66 24.58 -47.77 7.61
C THR A 66 25.39 -46.75 6.84
N GLN A 67 26.71 -46.83 7.03
CA GLN A 67 27.72 -46.19 6.19
C GLN A 67 27.78 -46.95 4.87
N PHE A 68 27.86 -46.23 3.74
CA PHE A 68 28.45 -46.78 2.52
C PHE A 68 29.56 -45.85 2.03
N ARG A 69 30.77 -46.39 2.03
CA ARG A 69 31.98 -45.81 1.45
C ARG A 69 31.98 -46.04 -0.06
N GLY A 70 32.27 -44.96 -0.80
CA GLY A 70 33.33 -44.91 -1.80
C GLY A 70 33.12 -45.60 -3.16
N ARG A 71 33.29 -44.83 -4.23
CA ARG A 71 34.51 -44.91 -5.06
C ARG A 71 34.55 -43.80 -6.12
N SER A 72 35.68 -43.12 -6.12
CA SER A 72 36.20 -42.27 -7.20
C SER A 72 36.63 -43.14 -8.39
N ARG A 73 36.37 -42.67 -9.62
CA ARG A 73 37.23 -42.92 -10.79
C ARG A 73 37.24 -41.69 -11.69
N ARG A 74 38.39 -41.02 -11.76
CA ARG A 74 38.82 -40.16 -12.87
C ARG A 74 39.24 -41.05 -14.05
N ARG A 75 39.01 -40.58 -15.28
CA ARG A 75 39.91 -40.85 -16.42
C ARG A 75 39.87 -39.68 -17.42
N THR A 76 41.06 -39.36 -17.90
CA THR A 76 41.49 -38.26 -18.76
C THR A 76 41.85 -38.76 -20.17
N GLY A 77 41.86 -37.87 -21.16
CA GLY A 77 42.56 -37.99 -22.48
C GLY A 77 41.75 -37.41 -23.64
N HIS A 78 42.05 -36.21 -24.18
CA HIS A 78 42.98 -35.89 -25.31
C HIS A 78 42.56 -36.55 -26.64
N GLY A 79 42.02 -35.88 -27.68
CA GLY A 79 42.55 -34.83 -28.59
C GLY A 79 42.59 -35.41 -30.05
N PRO A 80 42.92 -34.72 -31.17
CA PRO A 80 42.94 -33.29 -31.52
C PRO A 80 42.34 -32.92 -32.93
N GLY A 81 42.06 -31.62 -33.13
CA GLY A 81 42.49 -30.77 -34.27
C GLY A 81 42.04 -31.00 -35.73
N ARG A 82 41.46 -29.95 -36.36
CA ARG A 82 41.92 -29.39 -37.66
C ARG A 82 41.41 -27.94 -37.87
N ARG A 83 42.34 -27.07 -38.29
CA ARG A 83 42.14 -25.69 -38.83
C ARG A 83 41.64 -25.80 -40.30
N ARG A 84 41.15 -24.79 -41.03
CA ARG A 84 41.64 -23.41 -41.27
C ARG A 84 40.75 -22.73 -42.35
N GLN A 85 40.73 -21.38 -42.36
CA GLN A 85 40.42 -20.44 -43.49
C GLN A 85 38.92 -20.19 -43.81
N GLY A 86 38.43 -18.97 -44.05
CA GLY A 86 39.03 -17.63 -44.17
C GLY A 86 37.96 -16.59 -44.58
N SER A 87 38.33 -15.31 -44.54
CA SER A 87 37.75 -14.12 -45.24
C SER A 87 36.33 -13.60 -44.90
N ALA A 88 36.31 -12.40 -44.31
CA ALA A 88 35.36 -11.30 -44.58
C ALA A 88 36.06 -10.27 -45.52
N PRO A 89 35.44 -9.16 -46.00
CA PRO A 89 34.06 -8.65 -45.85
C PRO A 89 33.40 -8.21 -47.19
N GLY A 90 32.14 -7.75 -47.16
CA GLY A 90 31.51 -7.11 -48.32
C GLY A 90 30.08 -6.66 -48.06
N ASP A 91 29.91 -5.35 -47.89
CA ASP A 91 28.66 -4.63 -47.65
C ASP A 91 27.80 -4.48 -48.93
N LEU A 92 26.54 -4.07 -48.69
CA LEU A 92 25.73 -3.18 -49.52
C LEU A 92 24.74 -3.78 -50.55
N HIS A 93 23.47 -3.84 -50.09
CA HIS A 93 22.30 -3.23 -50.73
C HIS A 93 21.80 -3.77 -52.09
N THR A 94 20.47 -3.97 -52.12
CA THR A 94 19.59 -4.08 -53.31
C THR A 94 19.28 -5.50 -53.76
N LEU A 95 18.12 -6.00 -53.32
CA LEU A 95 17.10 -6.70 -54.11
C LEU A 95 16.25 -7.55 -53.17
N LEU A 96 15.14 -6.98 -52.72
CA LEU A 96 13.84 -7.62 -52.40
C LEU A 96 13.00 -6.63 -51.57
N LYS A 97 12.63 -5.51 -52.19
CA LYS A 97 11.49 -4.68 -51.79
C LYS A 97 10.47 -4.73 -52.91
N GLY A 98 9.35 -5.39 -52.66
CA GLY A 98 8.20 -5.38 -53.56
C GLY A 98 7.27 -6.54 -53.24
N VAL A 99 6.02 -6.22 -52.88
CA VAL A 99 4.91 -7.14 -52.62
C VAL A 99 4.86 -7.78 -51.22
N ALA A 100 4.69 -6.95 -50.19
CA ALA A 100 3.98 -7.36 -48.96
C ALA A 100 3.42 -6.13 -48.19
N SER A 101 2.87 -5.16 -48.90
CA SER A 101 2.21 -3.98 -48.32
C SER A 101 0.70 -4.04 -48.59
N SER A 102 -0.01 -4.90 -47.87
CA SER A 102 -1.49 -4.81 -47.74
C SER A 102 -2.05 -5.63 -46.57
N ALA A 103 -1.44 -6.76 -46.20
CA ALA A 103 -1.97 -7.62 -45.13
C ALA A 103 -1.10 -7.59 -43.87
N ARG A 104 -1.14 -6.49 -43.11
CA ARG A 104 -0.60 -6.42 -41.73
C ARG A 104 -1.15 -5.19 -40.97
N ARG A 105 -2.47 -4.97 -41.07
CA ARG A 105 -3.23 -4.11 -40.15
C ARG A 105 -4.31 -4.94 -39.47
N SER A 106 -3.91 -5.86 -38.61
CA SER A 106 -4.73 -6.33 -37.50
C SER A 106 -3.87 -7.20 -36.58
N ALA A 107 -4.17 -7.20 -35.29
CA ALA A 107 -3.52 -7.99 -34.25
C ALA A 107 -2.13 -7.52 -33.76
N ARG A 108 -2.09 -6.35 -33.13
CA ARG A 108 -1.40 -6.18 -31.84
C ARG A 108 -2.26 -5.29 -30.94
N ALA A 109 -3.38 -5.83 -30.47
CA ALA A 109 -3.86 -5.44 -29.16
C ALA A 109 -2.81 -5.96 -28.19
N ALA A 110 -1.92 -5.08 -27.74
CA ALA A 110 -1.07 -5.37 -26.62
C ALA A 110 -1.99 -5.72 -25.46
N ASP A 111 -1.96 -6.98 -25.04
CA ASP A 111 -2.50 -7.43 -23.78
C ASP A 111 -1.64 -6.78 -22.69
N THR A 112 -1.87 -5.49 -22.46
CA THR A 112 -1.37 -4.78 -21.29
C THR A 112 -2.08 -5.40 -20.12
N VAL A 113 -1.42 -6.40 -19.53
CA VAL A 113 -1.68 -6.84 -18.16
C VAL A 113 -1.59 -5.57 -17.32
N VAL A 114 -2.73 -4.94 -17.08
CA VAL A 114 -2.82 -3.82 -16.17
C VAL A 114 -2.40 -4.41 -14.83
N PRO A 115 -1.31 -3.92 -14.21
CA PRO A 115 -0.94 -4.36 -12.87
C PRO A 115 -2.06 -4.00 -11.89
N MET A 116 -2.90 -4.99 -11.62
CA MET A 116 -3.83 -5.07 -10.50
C MET A 116 -3.03 -5.00 -9.18
N CYS A 117 -3.44 -4.31 -8.10
CA CYS A 117 -4.43 -3.23 -7.94
C CYS A 117 -3.72 -1.87 -8.10
N GLY A 118 -4.27 -0.95 -8.90
CA GLY A 118 -3.61 0.32 -9.26
C GLY A 118 -4.34 1.59 -8.83
N ARG A 119 -5.37 1.50 -8.00
CA ARG A 119 -6.09 2.68 -7.51
C ARG A 119 -6.84 2.41 -6.21
N VAL A 120 -6.70 3.28 -5.22
CA VAL A 120 -7.37 3.12 -3.92
C VAL A 120 -8.02 4.41 -3.42
N VAL A 121 -8.86 4.27 -2.40
CA VAL A 121 -9.52 5.36 -1.68
C VAL A 121 -8.98 5.38 -0.25
N THR A 122 -8.60 6.57 0.21
CA THR A 122 -8.14 6.81 1.58
C THR A 122 -8.83 8.08 2.11
N THR A 123 -9.91 7.87 2.84
CA THR A 123 -10.79 8.88 3.44
C THR A 123 -10.95 8.70 4.95
N SER A 124 -10.63 7.52 5.48
CA SER A 124 -10.59 7.27 6.93
C SER A 124 -9.62 8.22 7.64
N SER A 125 -10.08 8.82 8.75
CA SER A 125 -9.27 9.76 9.53
C SER A 125 -8.18 9.05 10.35
N PRO A 126 -7.09 9.73 10.71
CA PRO A 126 -6.06 9.16 11.59
C PRO A 126 -6.60 8.66 12.94
N GLY A 127 -7.66 9.29 13.47
CA GLY A 127 -8.32 8.87 14.71
C GLY A 127 -9.06 7.54 14.55
N GLU A 128 -9.84 7.38 13.49
CA GLU A 128 -10.55 6.12 13.17
C GLU A 128 -9.55 4.99 12.92
N LEU A 129 -8.47 5.26 12.18
CA LEU A 129 -7.42 4.28 11.94
C LEU A 129 -6.71 3.89 13.24
N SER A 130 -6.43 4.88 14.11
CA SER A 130 -5.77 4.64 15.39
C SER A 130 -6.61 3.76 16.32
N GLU A 131 -7.90 4.09 16.48
CA GLU A 131 -8.83 3.32 17.30
C GLU A 131 -9.03 1.91 16.75
N CYS A 132 -9.20 1.77 15.43
CA CYS A 132 -9.44 0.48 14.79
C CYS A 132 -8.25 -0.48 14.93
N MET A 133 -7.02 0.01 14.75
CA MET A 133 -5.81 -0.83 14.70
C MET A 133 -4.98 -0.85 16.00
N GLY A 134 -5.42 -0.13 17.04
CA GLY A 134 -4.72 -0.03 18.32
C GLY A 134 -3.35 0.64 18.15
N VAL A 135 -3.33 1.81 17.51
CA VAL A 135 -2.09 2.56 17.28
C VAL A 135 -1.67 3.30 18.55
N ASP A 136 -0.41 3.10 18.94
CA ASP A 136 0.19 3.76 20.11
C ASP A 136 0.72 5.15 19.75
N GLU A 137 1.24 5.32 18.53
CA GLU A 137 1.92 6.55 18.09
C GLU A 137 1.57 6.90 16.63
N ILE A 138 1.10 8.11 16.39
CA ILE A 138 0.89 8.65 15.03
C ILE A 138 2.11 9.50 14.67
N VAL A 139 2.92 9.03 13.72
CA VAL A 139 4.16 9.72 13.29
C VAL A 139 3.98 10.55 12.02
N ALA A 140 2.97 10.25 11.21
CA ALA A 140 2.60 11.02 10.03
C ALA A 140 1.14 10.74 9.64
N THR A 141 0.50 11.70 8.97
CA THR A 141 -0.89 11.59 8.51
C THR A 141 -1.00 12.02 7.05
N LEU A 142 -2.04 11.56 6.34
CA LEU A 142 -2.34 12.06 5.02
C LEU A 142 -2.98 13.45 5.09
N ASP A 143 -2.71 14.26 4.07
CA ASP A 143 -3.32 15.58 3.90
C ASP A 143 -4.65 15.44 3.16
N GLY A 144 -5.75 15.48 3.92
CA GLY A 144 -7.11 15.47 3.37
C GLY A 144 -7.58 14.11 2.84
N LEU A 145 -8.74 14.16 2.19
CA LEU A 145 -9.45 12.99 1.67
C LEU A 145 -9.05 12.76 0.21
N ASP A 146 -8.59 11.55 -0.14
CA ASP A 146 -8.26 11.19 -1.52
C ASP A 146 -9.09 9.99 -1.98
N HIS A 147 -10.03 10.25 -2.90
CA HIS A 147 -10.91 9.22 -3.47
C HIS A 147 -10.30 8.52 -4.69
N ASN A 148 -9.03 8.75 -5.02
CA ASN A 148 -8.41 8.26 -6.25
C ASN A 148 -6.87 8.23 -6.16
N VAL A 149 -6.33 7.60 -5.11
CA VAL A 149 -4.88 7.47 -4.92
C VAL A 149 -4.32 6.53 -5.99
N ALA A 150 -3.36 7.01 -6.77
CA ALA A 150 -2.64 6.23 -7.76
C ALA A 150 -1.26 5.81 -7.23
N PRO A 151 -0.58 4.83 -7.87
CA PRO A 151 0.81 4.54 -7.59
C PRO A 151 1.64 5.82 -7.59
N THR A 152 2.67 5.84 -6.76
CA THR A 152 3.52 7.00 -6.42
C THR A 152 2.90 8.04 -5.48
N GLY A 153 1.59 7.95 -5.20
CA GLY A 153 0.93 8.68 -4.13
C GLY A 153 1.32 8.19 -2.73
N GLN A 154 0.78 8.81 -1.69
CA GLN A 154 0.98 8.41 -0.29
C GLN A 154 -0.17 7.50 0.17
N LEU A 155 0.17 6.46 0.93
CA LEU A 155 -0.81 5.61 1.63
C LEU A 155 -0.56 5.67 3.13
N PRO A 156 -1.61 5.55 3.95
CA PRO A 156 -1.42 5.30 5.38
C PRO A 156 -0.84 3.89 5.52
N ILE A 157 0.12 3.73 6.42
CA ILE A 157 0.64 2.41 6.80
C ILE A 157 0.72 2.30 8.31
N VAL A 158 0.43 1.11 8.83
CA VAL A 158 0.61 0.77 10.24
C VAL A 158 1.67 -0.31 10.37
N TRP A 159 2.64 -0.13 11.26
CA TRP A 159 3.69 -1.12 11.51
C TRP A 159 4.11 -1.11 12.97
N ASP A 160 4.69 -2.22 13.42
CA ASP A 160 5.23 -2.32 14.78
C ASP A 160 6.73 -1.97 14.77
N LYS A 161 7.16 -1.11 15.70
CA LYS A 161 8.57 -0.79 15.99
C LYS A 161 8.96 -1.42 17.33
N GLY A 162 10.15 -2.01 17.41
CA GLY A 162 10.63 -2.68 18.61
C GLY A 162 10.00 -4.06 18.80
N GLY A 163 10.10 -4.63 20.01
CA GLY A 163 9.71 -6.01 20.29
C GLY A 163 10.84 -7.02 20.12
N ARG A 164 10.56 -8.30 20.44
CA ARG A 164 11.56 -9.38 20.50
C ARG A 164 12.21 -9.60 19.14
N ASN A 165 13.41 -9.08 18.95
CA ASN A 165 14.30 -9.52 17.88
C ASN A 165 15.18 -10.67 18.43
N PRO A 166 15.11 -11.89 17.89
CA PRO A 166 15.98 -13.01 18.27
C PRO A 166 17.48 -12.67 18.20
N ARG A 167 17.87 -11.76 17.29
CA ARG A 167 19.24 -11.24 17.14
C ARG A 167 19.62 -10.27 18.26
N GLU A 168 18.66 -9.53 18.82
CA GLU A 168 18.90 -8.64 19.96
C GLU A 168 18.93 -9.40 21.29
N LEU A 169 18.11 -10.45 21.42
CA LEU A 169 18.15 -11.43 22.52
C LEU A 169 19.53 -12.08 22.65
N LEU A 170 20.18 -12.40 21.52
CA LEU A 170 21.56 -12.92 21.50
C LEU A 170 22.62 -11.85 21.79
N SER A 171 22.28 -10.56 21.70
CA SER A 171 23.20 -9.44 21.94
C SER A 171 23.13 -8.86 23.37
N GLY A 172 22.28 -9.42 24.24
CA GLY A 172 22.10 -8.95 25.62
C GLY A 172 21.42 -7.57 25.74
N ARG A 173 20.91 -7.02 24.64
CA ARG A 173 20.12 -5.78 24.64
C ARG A 173 18.67 -6.12 24.98
N THR A 174 18.10 -5.42 25.96
CA THR A 174 16.67 -5.46 26.23
C THR A 174 15.92 -4.97 25.00
N CYS A 175 15.11 -5.83 24.38
CA CYS A 175 14.18 -5.39 23.35
C CYS A 175 13.28 -4.29 23.95
N GLY A 176 13.24 -3.13 23.29
CA GLY A 176 12.30 -2.08 23.67
C GLY A 176 10.85 -2.57 23.60
N GLU A 177 9.97 -1.90 24.34
CA GLU A 177 8.53 -2.12 24.23
C GLU A 177 8.09 -2.02 22.77
N ARG A 178 7.18 -2.91 22.36
CA ARG A 178 6.63 -2.88 21.01
C ARG A 178 5.67 -1.69 20.94
N VAL A 179 5.90 -0.82 19.96
CA VAL A 179 5.07 0.37 19.70
C VAL A 179 4.46 0.25 18.30
N ARG A 180 3.14 0.23 18.21
CA ARG A 180 2.41 0.26 16.95
C ARG A 180 2.30 1.69 16.44
N ARG A 181 2.81 1.93 15.24
CA ARG A 181 2.89 3.26 14.63
C ARG A 181 1.98 3.39 13.43
N LEU A 182 1.29 4.53 13.32
CA LEU A 182 0.62 4.98 12.09
C LEU A 182 1.47 6.07 11.43
N GLY A 183 1.74 5.91 10.15
CA GLY A 183 2.45 6.88 9.33
C GLY A 183 2.00 6.84 7.88
N THR A 184 2.78 7.47 7.02
CA THR A 184 2.54 7.48 5.57
C THR A 184 3.76 6.92 4.82
N ALA A 185 3.50 6.27 3.70
CA ALA A 185 4.54 5.80 2.80
C ALA A 185 4.12 5.94 1.34
N ARG A 186 5.11 6.24 0.49
CA ARG A 186 4.90 6.32 -0.95
C ARG A 186 4.57 4.94 -1.53
N TRP A 187 3.44 4.82 -2.21
CA TRP A 187 3.02 3.58 -2.85
C TRP A 187 3.86 3.28 -4.10
N GLY A 188 4.70 2.26 -4.02
CA GLY A 188 5.73 1.96 -5.00
C GLY A 188 7.06 1.77 -4.30
N LEU A 189 7.30 0.53 -3.84
CA LEU A 189 8.42 0.18 -2.98
C LEU A 189 9.77 0.36 -3.67
N VAL A 190 10.68 1.06 -3.01
CA VAL A 190 12.04 1.29 -3.48
C VAL A 190 12.99 0.45 -2.64
N PRO A 191 13.61 -0.60 -3.22
CA PRO A 191 14.57 -1.41 -2.49
C PRO A 191 15.78 -0.59 -2.03
N PRO A 192 16.40 -0.92 -0.89
CA PRO A 192 17.50 -0.14 -0.32
C PRO A 192 18.75 -0.08 -1.22
N TRP A 193 18.92 -1.03 -2.14
CA TRP A 193 20.03 -1.05 -3.11
C TRP A 193 19.77 -0.21 -4.37
N ALA A 194 18.56 0.31 -4.55
CA ALA A 194 18.20 1.08 -5.73
C ALA A 194 18.95 2.41 -5.74
N LYS A 195 19.42 2.83 -6.93
CA LYS A 195 20.07 4.13 -7.11
C LYS A 195 19.11 5.27 -7.38
N ASP A 196 17.92 4.95 -7.89
CA ASP A 196 16.89 5.88 -8.32
C ASP A 196 15.53 5.43 -7.76
N PRO A 197 14.79 6.30 -7.05
CA PRO A 197 13.48 5.96 -6.48
C PRO A 197 12.39 5.76 -7.54
N SER A 198 12.62 6.14 -8.80
CA SER A 198 11.69 5.93 -9.91
C SER A 198 11.37 4.44 -10.14
N VAL A 199 12.29 3.53 -9.76
CA VAL A 199 12.08 2.08 -9.82
C VAL A 199 10.81 1.64 -9.07
N GLY A 200 10.47 2.36 -7.99
CA GLY A 200 9.29 2.08 -7.18
C GLY A 200 7.97 2.18 -7.96
N GLY A 201 7.92 2.96 -9.04
CA GLY A 201 6.73 3.07 -9.90
C GLY A 201 6.29 1.74 -10.54
N ARG A 202 7.15 0.72 -10.55
CA ARG A 202 6.84 -0.64 -11.04
C ARG A 202 6.62 -1.65 -9.91
N MET A 203 6.73 -1.22 -8.66
CA MET A 203 6.82 -2.05 -7.47
C MET A 203 5.76 -1.71 -6.42
N PHE A 204 4.62 -1.18 -6.88
CA PHE A 204 3.48 -0.87 -6.01
C PHE A 204 2.66 -2.11 -5.63
N ASN A 205 2.81 -3.23 -6.37
CA ASN A 205 2.30 -4.54 -5.98
C ASN A 205 3.38 -5.62 -5.93
N ALA A 206 3.22 -6.56 -5.00
CA ALA A 206 3.98 -7.79 -4.90
C ALA A 206 3.03 -9.00 -4.99
N ARG A 207 3.47 -10.09 -5.62
CA ARG A 207 2.68 -11.34 -5.73
C ARG A 207 3.03 -12.26 -4.56
N ALA A 208 2.03 -12.69 -3.79
CA ALA A 208 2.22 -13.57 -2.64
C ALA A 208 3.05 -14.83 -2.98
N GLU A 209 2.85 -15.39 -4.17
CA GLU A 209 3.53 -16.60 -4.65
C GLU A 209 5.04 -16.45 -4.80
N THR A 210 5.55 -15.22 -4.94
CA THR A 210 6.98 -14.96 -5.23
C THR A 210 7.60 -13.92 -4.30
N VAL A 211 6.84 -13.41 -3.34
CA VAL A 211 7.26 -12.28 -2.48
C VAL A 211 8.45 -12.64 -1.58
N ALA A 212 8.52 -13.88 -1.12
CA ALA A 212 9.60 -14.41 -0.29
C ALA A 212 10.91 -14.66 -1.07
N GLU A 213 10.85 -14.79 -2.39
CA GLU A 213 12.01 -15.16 -3.22
C GLU A 213 12.63 -13.95 -3.92
N LYS A 214 11.80 -13.02 -4.38
CA LYS A 214 12.24 -11.89 -5.20
C LYS A 214 13.18 -10.95 -4.43
N PRO A 215 14.38 -10.62 -4.96
CA PRO A 215 15.35 -9.75 -4.29
C PRO A 215 14.79 -8.38 -3.88
N SER A 216 13.83 -7.88 -4.67
CA SER A 216 13.09 -6.65 -4.44
C SER A 216 12.22 -6.65 -3.17
N PHE A 217 11.74 -7.81 -2.72
CA PHE A 217 10.73 -7.91 -1.67
C PHE A 217 11.14 -8.80 -0.50
N ARG A 218 11.94 -9.85 -0.73
CA ARG A 218 12.24 -10.90 0.27
C ARG A 218 12.70 -10.38 1.63
N SER A 219 13.50 -9.31 1.64
CA SER A 219 13.99 -8.71 2.89
C SER A 219 12.90 -7.93 3.62
N ALA A 220 12.08 -7.18 2.89
CA ALA A 220 10.92 -6.49 3.47
C ALA A 220 9.85 -7.50 3.92
N PHE A 221 9.65 -8.58 3.16
CA PHE A 221 8.74 -9.67 3.53
C PHE A 221 9.11 -10.29 4.88
N ALA A 222 10.40 -10.49 5.14
CA ALA A 222 10.87 -11.07 6.39
C ALA A 222 10.82 -10.10 7.60
N HIS A 223 11.04 -8.80 7.38
CA HIS A 223 11.36 -7.88 8.49
C HIS A 223 10.59 -6.55 8.50
N ARG A 224 9.90 -6.19 7.42
CA ARG A 224 9.26 -4.88 7.23
C ARG A 224 7.88 -5.03 6.61
N ARG A 225 7.05 -5.79 7.32
CA ARG A 225 5.62 -5.92 7.04
C ARG A 225 4.89 -4.71 7.62
N CYS A 226 3.82 -4.32 6.95
CA CYS A 226 2.90 -3.29 7.42
C CYS A 226 1.46 -3.66 7.04
N LEU A 227 0.52 -3.03 7.71
CA LEU A 227 -0.88 -2.96 7.31
C LEU A 227 -1.08 -1.72 6.45
N VAL A 228 -1.88 -1.82 5.39
CA VAL A 228 -2.24 -0.69 4.52
C VAL A 228 -3.76 -0.53 4.58
N PRO A 229 -4.29 0.32 5.48
CA PRO A 229 -5.72 0.56 5.56
C PRO A 229 -6.20 1.45 4.39
N ILE A 230 -7.30 1.05 3.76
CA ILE A 230 -7.98 1.77 2.68
C ILE A 230 -9.49 1.64 2.85
N ASP A 231 -10.28 2.55 2.31
CA ASP A 231 -11.75 2.45 2.33
C ASP A 231 -12.26 1.53 1.20
N GLY A 232 -11.45 1.36 0.15
CA GLY A 232 -11.70 0.45 -0.96
C GLY A 232 -10.74 0.71 -2.11
N PHE A 233 -10.87 -0.09 -3.17
CA PHE A 233 -10.03 0.02 -4.35
C PHE A 233 -10.84 0.02 -5.64
N TYR A 234 -10.27 0.57 -6.71
CA TYR A 234 -10.87 0.46 -8.03
C TYR A 234 -10.19 -0.63 -8.85
N GLU A 235 -10.99 -1.34 -9.64
CA GLU A 235 -10.47 -2.25 -10.65
C GLU A 235 -11.24 -2.17 -11.97
N TRP A 236 -10.54 -2.35 -13.07
CA TRP A 236 -11.08 -2.23 -14.42
C TRP A 236 -11.40 -3.61 -14.98
N GLY A 237 -12.67 -3.97 -14.90
CA GLY A 237 -13.21 -5.23 -15.42
C GLY A 237 -13.47 -5.20 -16.92
N PRO A 238 -13.97 -6.32 -17.49
CA PRO A 238 -14.36 -6.40 -18.89
C PRO A 238 -15.29 -5.26 -19.31
N ALA A 239 -15.24 -4.90 -20.60
CA ALA A 239 -16.17 -3.94 -21.17
C ALA A 239 -17.62 -4.43 -21.01
N PRO A 240 -18.58 -3.54 -20.76
CA PRO A 240 -19.98 -3.92 -20.67
C PRO A 240 -20.47 -4.45 -22.02
N ALA A 241 -21.25 -5.53 -22.00
CA ALA A 241 -21.86 -6.09 -23.20
C ALA A 241 -22.77 -5.05 -23.88
N GLY A 242 -22.58 -4.84 -25.19
CA GLY A 242 -23.33 -3.84 -25.96
C GLY A 242 -22.93 -2.38 -25.71
N GLY A 243 -21.90 -2.13 -24.89
CA GLY A 243 -21.36 -0.79 -24.64
C GLY A 243 -20.02 -0.52 -25.36
N PRO A 244 -19.38 0.63 -25.09
CA PRO A 244 -18.06 0.96 -25.63
C PRO A 244 -17.03 -0.13 -25.29
N SER A 245 -16.08 -0.40 -26.20
CA SER A 245 -15.01 -1.43 -26.05
C SER A 245 -13.96 -1.13 -24.96
N ARG A 246 -14.30 -0.34 -23.94
CA ARG A 246 -13.40 0.06 -22.86
C ARG A 246 -13.75 -0.65 -21.56
N LYS A 247 -12.74 -0.99 -20.77
CA LYS A 247 -12.89 -1.67 -19.47
C LYS A 247 -13.74 -0.86 -18.50
N GLN A 248 -14.72 -1.46 -17.84
CA GLN A 248 -15.57 -0.80 -16.84
C GLN A 248 -14.82 -0.66 -15.51
N PRO A 249 -14.66 0.54 -14.93
CA PRO A 249 -14.17 0.67 -13.56
C PRO A 249 -15.24 0.22 -12.54
N TRP A 250 -14.82 -0.55 -11.57
CA TRP A 250 -15.59 -1.00 -10.42
C TRP A 250 -14.93 -0.46 -9.16
N PHE A 251 -15.71 0.06 -8.24
CA PHE A 251 -15.26 0.27 -6.87
C PHE A 251 -15.56 -0.98 -6.06
N VAL A 252 -14.58 -1.43 -5.27
CA VAL A 252 -14.61 -2.64 -4.45
C VAL A 252 -14.30 -2.26 -3.01
N HIS A 253 -15.16 -2.67 -2.09
CA HIS A 253 -15.04 -2.39 -0.66
C HIS A 253 -15.49 -3.60 0.18
N ARG A 254 -15.28 -3.54 1.50
CA ARG A 254 -15.81 -4.58 2.40
C ARG A 254 -17.33 -4.49 2.46
N ALA A 255 -17.99 -5.65 2.44
CA ALA A 255 -19.44 -5.75 2.59
C ALA A 255 -19.95 -5.25 3.96
N ASP A 256 -19.10 -5.32 4.99
CA ASP A 256 -19.42 -4.88 6.35
C ASP A 256 -19.26 -3.35 6.57
N GLY A 257 -18.87 -2.60 5.54
CA GLY A 257 -18.67 -1.15 5.58
C GLY A 257 -17.46 -0.69 6.40
N ARG A 258 -16.64 -1.60 6.93
CA ARG A 258 -15.42 -1.25 7.67
C ARG A 258 -14.28 -0.92 6.71
N PRO A 259 -13.25 -0.18 7.16
CA PRO A 259 -12.02 -0.04 6.39
C PRO A 259 -11.43 -1.40 6.04
N MET A 260 -10.95 -1.52 4.81
CA MET A 260 -10.23 -2.69 4.33
C MET A 260 -8.76 -2.58 4.72
N VAL A 261 -8.20 -3.62 5.32
CA VAL A 261 -6.79 -3.63 5.70
C VAL A 261 -6.04 -4.61 4.80
N LEU A 262 -5.06 -4.10 4.06
CA LEU A 262 -4.28 -4.91 3.13
C LEU A 262 -2.93 -5.31 3.74
N ALA A 263 -2.46 -6.51 3.40
CA ALA A 263 -1.10 -6.92 3.68
C ALA A 263 -0.12 -6.12 2.82
N GLY A 264 0.76 -5.35 3.45
CA GLY A 264 1.78 -4.55 2.77
C GLY A 264 3.19 -4.86 3.26
N LEU A 265 4.16 -4.42 2.46
CA LEU A 265 5.56 -4.32 2.87
C LEU A 265 6.00 -2.89 2.76
N TRP A 266 7.00 -2.50 3.55
CA TRP A 266 7.58 -1.18 3.49
C TRP A 266 9.11 -1.20 3.50
N GLU A 267 9.70 -0.12 3.01
CA GLU A 267 11.14 0.10 2.97
C GLU A 267 11.48 1.53 3.35
N ARG A 268 12.69 1.70 3.90
CA ARG A 268 13.37 2.99 4.02
C ARG A 268 14.42 3.06 2.93
N TRP A 269 14.38 4.13 2.15
CA TRP A 269 15.35 4.38 1.10
C TRP A 269 16.01 5.74 1.29
N SER A 270 17.33 5.77 1.16
CA SER A 270 18.13 6.99 1.15
C SER A 270 18.94 7.05 -0.15
N PRO A 271 19.13 8.23 -0.75
CA PRO A 271 19.96 8.36 -1.94
C PRO A 271 21.38 7.82 -1.70
N PRO A 272 21.97 7.08 -2.66
CA PRO A 272 23.36 6.66 -2.55
C PRO A 272 24.30 7.86 -2.39
N GLY A 273 25.17 7.81 -1.38
CA GLY A 273 26.12 8.90 -1.08
C GLY A 273 25.52 10.05 -0.27
N GLY A 274 24.24 10.00 0.10
CA GLY A 274 23.69 10.87 1.15
C GLY A 274 24.28 10.50 2.52
N LEU A 275 24.52 11.50 3.37
CA LEU A 275 24.81 11.25 4.78
C LEU A 275 23.64 10.46 5.38
N PRO A 276 23.89 9.45 6.24
CA PRO A 276 22.80 8.78 6.95
C PRO A 276 22.02 9.84 7.73
N ALA A 277 20.69 9.81 7.63
CA ALA A 277 19.85 10.59 8.52
C ALA A 277 20.18 10.15 9.95
N GLY A 278 20.84 11.01 10.71
CA GLY A 278 21.00 10.81 12.14
C GLY A 278 19.61 10.81 12.77
N ASP A 279 19.41 9.97 13.78
CA ASP A 279 18.37 10.20 14.77
C ASP A 279 18.72 11.54 15.43
N ASP A 280 17.97 12.59 15.10
CA ASP A 280 17.98 13.92 15.73
C ASP A 280 19.37 14.52 16.07
N GLY A 281 20.25 14.63 15.07
CA GLY A 281 21.52 15.36 15.21
C GLY A 281 21.33 16.89 15.23
N PRO A 282 22.00 17.64 16.12
CA PRO A 282 21.79 19.09 16.31
C PRO A 282 22.36 19.98 15.17
N ASP A 283 22.96 19.40 14.15
CA ASP A 283 23.88 20.09 13.23
C ASP A 283 23.22 20.59 11.94
N GLY A 284 21.96 20.23 11.66
CA GLY A 284 21.17 20.78 10.55
C GLY A 284 21.80 20.69 9.14
N ARG A 285 22.83 19.86 8.90
CA ARG A 285 23.36 19.64 7.54
C ARG A 285 22.31 18.92 6.71
N ASP A 286 22.06 19.44 5.51
CA ASP A 286 21.14 18.96 4.46
C ASP A 286 21.29 17.44 4.20
N SER A 287 20.70 16.65 5.08
CA SER A 287 20.60 15.21 4.95
C SER A 287 19.44 14.97 3.99
N ALA A 288 19.69 14.29 2.88
CA ALA A 288 18.62 13.95 1.96
C ALA A 288 17.54 13.17 2.72
N PRO A 289 16.25 13.55 2.62
CA PRO A 289 15.20 12.95 3.43
C PRO A 289 15.10 11.45 3.14
N VAL A 290 14.99 10.66 4.21
CA VAL A 290 14.70 9.23 4.10
C VAL A 290 13.31 9.08 3.50
N LEU A 291 13.21 8.34 2.39
CA LEU A 291 11.93 8.04 1.76
C LEU A 291 11.37 6.74 2.33
N HIS A 292 10.19 6.83 2.95
CA HIS A 292 9.37 5.66 3.27
C HIS A 292 8.56 5.26 2.05
N THR A 293 8.65 3.99 1.65
CA THR A 293 7.92 3.45 0.49
C THR A 293 7.23 2.15 0.86
N CYS A 294 6.13 1.83 0.19
CA CYS A 294 5.37 0.61 0.44
C CYS A 294 4.91 -0.11 -0.83
N THR A 295 4.54 -1.37 -0.70
CA THR A 295 3.91 -2.19 -1.73
C THR A 295 2.74 -2.95 -1.11
N VAL A 296 1.71 -3.23 -1.91
CA VAL A 296 0.58 -4.07 -1.51
C VAL A 296 0.79 -5.48 -2.01
N ILE A 297 0.53 -6.48 -1.18
CA ILE A 297 0.58 -7.88 -1.60
C ILE A 297 -0.73 -8.23 -2.29
N THR A 298 -0.62 -8.97 -3.39
CA THR A 298 -1.74 -9.48 -4.17
C THR A 298 -1.77 -11.00 -4.13
N VAL A 299 -2.97 -11.55 -4.23
CA VAL A 299 -3.29 -12.99 -4.25
C VAL A 299 -4.22 -13.28 -5.44
N GLU A 300 -4.52 -14.56 -5.68
CA GLU A 300 -5.55 -14.96 -6.63
C GLU A 300 -6.91 -14.35 -6.27
N ALA A 301 -7.73 -14.03 -7.27
CA ALA A 301 -9.07 -13.52 -7.01
C ALA A 301 -10.00 -14.61 -6.44
N ASN A 302 -10.78 -14.23 -5.43
CA ASN A 302 -11.92 -15.01 -4.97
C ASN A 302 -13.13 -14.90 -5.93
N ALA A 303 -14.26 -15.51 -5.58
CA ALA A 303 -15.48 -15.48 -6.38
C ALA A 303 -16.07 -14.07 -6.58
N ASP A 304 -15.86 -13.15 -5.63
CA ASP A 304 -16.36 -11.77 -5.71
C ASP A 304 -15.60 -10.97 -6.79
N MET A 305 -14.29 -11.21 -6.88
CA MET A 305 -13.37 -10.49 -7.75
C MET A 305 -13.13 -11.14 -9.11
N ALA A 306 -13.24 -12.47 -9.23
CA ALA A 306 -12.97 -13.20 -10.47
C ALA A 306 -13.70 -12.67 -11.72
N PRO A 307 -14.97 -12.19 -11.64
CA PRO A 307 -15.65 -11.58 -12.79
C PRO A 307 -15.06 -10.24 -13.26
N VAL A 308 -14.26 -9.58 -12.43
CA VAL A 308 -13.61 -8.29 -12.73
C VAL A 308 -12.14 -8.50 -13.09
N HIS A 309 -11.41 -9.26 -12.27
CA HIS A 309 -9.98 -9.53 -12.48
C HIS A 309 -9.56 -10.84 -11.82
N HIS A 310 -8.54 -11.51 -12.36
CA HIS A 310 -7.97 -12.76 -11.82
C HIS A 310 -7.10 -12.58 -10.55
N ARG A 311 -7.03 -11.36 -10.00
CA ARG A 311 -6.22 -11.02 -8.82
C ARG A 311 -7.01 -10.09 -7.92
N MET A 312 -6.62 -10.07 -6.65
CA MET A 312 -7.11 -9.12 -5.66
C MET A 312 -5.97 -8.78 -4.67
N PRO A 313 -6.05 -7.65 -3.94
CA PRO A 313 -5.14 -7.43 -2.82
C PRO A 313 -5.39 -8.47 -1.71
N ALA A 314 -4.34 -8.83 -0.98
CA ALA A 314 -4.45 -9.69 0.20
C ALA A 314 -5.07 -8.88 1.35
N VAL A 315 -6.33 -9.19 1.68
CA VAL A 315 -7.07 -8.54 2.77
C VAL A 315 -6.83 -9.31 4.05
N LEU A 316 -6.45 -8.61 5.12
CA LEU A 316 -6.21 -9.17 6.44
C LEU A 316 -7.37 -8.86 7.39
N GLU A 317 -7.93 -9.89 8.02
CA GLU A 317 -8.92 -9.74 9.08
C GLU A 317 -8.27 -9.26 10.39
N PRO A 318 -9.02 -8.61 11.31
CA PRO A 318 -8.48 -8.08 12.56
C PRO A 318 -7.67 -9.09 13.39
N GLY A 319 -8.09 -10.36 13.40
CA GLY A 319 -7.38 -11.43 14.10
C GLY A 319 -6.01 -11.80 13.52
N GLN A 320 -5.71 -11.39 12.29
CA GLN A 320 -4.46 -11.71 11.58
C GLN A 320 -3.41 -10.59 11.67
N TRP A 321 -3.80 -9.40 12.14
CA TRP A 321 -2.93 -8.22 12.09
C TRP A 321 -1.69 -8.36 12.97
N ALA A 322 -1.84 -8.92 14.18
CA ALA A 322 -0.71 -9.12 15.09
C ALA A 322 0.30 -10.11 14.50
N ASP A 323 -0.18 -11.26 14.02
CA ASP A 323 0.66 -12.29 13.38
C ASP A 323 1.36 -11.74 12.12
N TRP A 324 0.67 -10.91 11.34
CA TRP A 324 1.29 -10.26 10.18
C TRP A 324 2.37 -9.24 10.56
N LEU A 325 2.21 -8.51 11.66
CA LEU A 325 3.12 -7.44 12.08
C LEU A 325 4.29 -7.92 12.95
N GLU A 326 4.20 -9.12 13.55
CA GLU A 326 5.25 -9.70 14.40
C GLU A 326 6.61 -9.68 13.67
N PRO A 327 7.66 -9.00 14.16
CA PRO A 327 8.95 -9.00 13.49
C PRO A 327 9.79 -10.23 13.91
N ASP A 328 10.35 -10.93 12.92
CA ASP A 328 11.32 -12.03 13.09
C ASP A 328 10.77 -13.35 13.68
N GLY A 329 11.20 -14.48 13.12
CA GLY A 329 10.89 -15.82 13.65
C GLY A 329 9.81 -16.59 12.90
N ASP A 330 9.08 -15.93 12.00
CA ASP A 330 8.06 -16.60 11.20
C ASP A 330 8.66 -17.36 10.01
N ASP A 331 8.31 -18.63 9.92
CA ASP A 331 8.51 -19.42 8.72
C ASP A 331 7.77 -18.75 7.55
N PRO A 332 8.42 -18.54 6.38
CA PRO A 332 7.72 -18.09 5.17
C PRO A 332 6.44 -18.86 4.84
N LEU A 333 6.35 -20.14 5.23
CA LEU A 333 5.12 -20.92 5.11
C LEU A 333 4.00 -20.39 6.01
N HIS A 334 4.30 -19.99 7.25
CA HIS A 334 3.32 -19.38 8.15
C HIS A 334 2.82 -18.04 7.59
N LEU A 335 3.74 -17.16 7.17
CA LEU A 335 3.37 -15.89 6.53
C LEU A 335 2.55 -16.10 5.25
N GLY A 336 2.90 -17.12 4.45
CA GLY A 336 2.15 -17.51 3.27
C GLY A 336 0.71 -17.92 3.59
N SER A 337 0.47 -18.57 4.73
CA SER A 337 -0.87 -18.97 5.18
C SER A 337 -1.79 -17.80 5.53
N LEU A 338 -1.22 -16.63 5.84
CA LEU A 338 -1.97 -15.39 6.05
C LEU A 338 -2.35 -14.69 4.73
N LEU A 339 -1.69 -15.06 3.62
CA LEU A 339 -1.85 -14.43 2.31
C LEU A 339 -2.74 -15.26 1.39
N LEU A 340 -3.96 -15.52 1.85
CA LEU A 340 -4.99 -16.20 1.08
C LEU A 340 -6.03 -15.20 0.55
N PRO A 341 -6.76 -15.53 -0.53
CA PRO A 341 -7.91 -14.75 -0.96
C PRO A 341 -8.92 -14.64 0.18
N ALA A 342 -9.50 -13.44 0.37
CA ALA A 342 -10.57 -13.26 1.35
C ALA A 342 -11.74 -14.22 1.04
N PRO A 343 -12.46 -14.72 2.05
CA PRO A 343 -13.64 -15.54 1.82
C PRO A 343 -14.65 -14.85 0.88
N ALA A 344 -15.35 -15.64 0.07
CA ALA A 344 -16.39 -15.10 -0.80
C ALA A 344 -17.52 -14.45 0.02
N GLY A 345 -18.07 -13.35 -0.48
CA GLY A 345 -19.08 -12.55 0.21
C GLY A 345 -18.51 -11.52 1.19
N CYS A 346 -17.19 -11.48 1.41
CA CYS A 346 -16.56 -10.42 2.20
C CYS A 346 -16.44 -9.10 1.43
N LEU A 347 -16.45 -9.15 0.10
CA LEU A 347 -16.28 -7.99 -0.76
C LEU A 347 -17.54 -7.70 -1.58
N GLU A 348 -17.93 -6.43 -1.59
CA GLU A 348 -18.95 -5.90 -2.48
C GLU A 348 -18.31 -5.02 -3.55
N ARG A 349 -18.98 -4.93 -4.70
CA ARG A 349 -18.53 -4.10 -5.81
C ARG A 349 -19.68 -3.51 -6.59
N TYR A 350 -19.49 -2.27 -7.04
CA TYR A 350 -20.42 -1.60 -7.93
C TYR A 350 -19.68 -0.80 -9.01
N ARG A 351 -20.36 -0.54 -10.12
CA ARG A 351 -19.78 0.21 -11.25
C ARG A 351 -19.68 1.69 -10.89
N VAL A 352 -18.59 2.33 -11.25
CA VAL A 352 -18.40 3.78 -11.12
C VAL A 352 -18.16 4.44 -12.47
N ASP A 353 -18.22 5.76 -12.50
CA ASP A 353 -17.97 6.54 -13.71
C ASP A 353 -16.49 6.53 -14.10
N ARG A 354 -16.22 6.63 -15.41
CA ARG A 354 -14.86 6.62 -15.95
C ARG A 354 -14.02 7.86 -15.60
N ARG A 355 -14.58 8.90 -15.01
CA ARG A 355 -13.79 10.02 -14.44
C ARG A 355 -12.68 9.52 -13.52
N VAL A 356 -12.84 8.36 -12.88
CA VAL A 356 -11.77 7.75 -12.07
C VAL A 356 -10.50 7.46 -12.88
N ASP A 357 -10.57 7.22 -14.19
CA ASP A 357 -9.40 6.93 -15.04
C ASP A 357 -8.30 8.00 -14.88
N ASN A 358 -8.70 9.27 -14.77
CA ASN A 358 -7.80 10.39 -14.52
C ASN A 358 -7.51 10.54 -13.01
N ALA A 359 -6.31 10.15 -12.60
CA ALA A 359 -5.86 10.20 -11.20
C ALA A 359 -5.84 11.62 -10.57
N ARG A 360 -5.98 12.68 -11.38
CA ARG A 360 -6.11 14.06 -10.87
C ARG A 360 -7.50 14.36 -10.32
N ASN A 361 -8.50 13.57 -10.65
CA ASN A 361 -9.83 13.69 -10.07
C ASN A 361 -9.78 13.05 -8.67
N LYS A 362 -10.16 13.78 -7.62
CA LYS A 362 -9.97 13.40 -6.21
C LYS A 362 -11.25 13.42 -5.38
N GLY A 363 -12.36 13.86 -5.96
CA GLY A 363 -13.59 14.15 -5.23
C GLY A 363 -14.47 12.93 -4.95
N PRO A 364 -15.39 13.04 -3.97
CA PRO A 364 -16.30 11.96 -3.56
C PRO A 364 -17.27 11.52 -4.66
N GLU A 365 -17.49 12.35 -5.69
CA GLU A 365 -18.31 12.00 -6.85
C GLU A 365 -17.82 10.77 -7.61
N LEU A 366 -16.54 10.40 -7.46
CA LEU A 366 -15.95 9.20 -8.07
C LEU A 366 -16.51 7.89 -7.50
N LEU A 367 -17.10 7.93 -6.31
CA LEU A 367 -17.73 6.79 -5.65
C LEU A 367 -19.21 6.63 -6.00
N LYS A 368 -19.79 7.53 -6.81
CA LYS A 368 -21.20 7.44 -7.18
C LYS A 368 -21.42 6.22 -8.11
N PRO A 369 -22.35 5.31 -7.77
CA PRO A 369 -22.69 4.20 -8.65
C PRO A 369 -23.23 4.67 -9.99
N VAL A 370 -22.90 3.93 -11.06
CA VAL A 370 -23.45 4.17 -12.40
C VAL A 370 -24.20 2.95 -12.94
N ALA A 371 -25.20 3.21 -13.78
CA ALA A 371 -25.91 2.16 -14.49
C ALA A 371 -25.01 1.50 -15.55
N PRO A 372 -25.32 0.27 -15.98
CA PRO A 372 -24.60 -0.36 -17.10
C PRO A 372 -24.67 0.52 -18.35
N GLY A 373 -23.52 0.79 -18.99
CA GLY A 373 -23.46 1.47 -20.28
C GLY A 373 -23.56 3.00 -20.24
N THR A 374 -23.73 3.63 -19.08
CA THR A 374 -23.69 5.09 -18.95
C THR A 374 -22.24 5.57 -18.80
N ASP A 375 -21.62 6.01 -19.90
CA ASP A 375 -20.31 6.67 -19.88
C ASP A 375 -20.52 8.19 -20.00
N THR A 376 -20.34 8.95 -18.91
CA THR A 376 -20.40 10.42 -18.98
C THR A 376 -19.05 11.07 -19.26
N SER A 377 -17.99 10.29 -19.56
CA SER A 377 -16.66 10.81 -19.88
C SER A 377 -16.54 11.48 -21.26
N GLY A 378 -17.64 11.62 -22.00
CA GLY A 378 -17.69 12.21 -23.35
C GLY A 378 -18.57 13.45 -23.56
N GLY A 379 -19.14 14.05 -22.52
CA GLY A 379 -20.01 15.24 -22.66
C GLY A 379 -19.27 16.57 -22.40
N PRO A 380 -19.62 17.68 -23.11
CA PRO A 380 -18.95 18.97 -22.94
C PRO A 380 -19.16 19.48 -21.52
N SER A 381 -18.17 20.20 -21.00
CA SER A 381 -18.32 21.06 -19.82
C SER A 381 -19.58 21.89 -19.98
N SER A 382 -20.65 21.58 -19.24
CA SER A 382 -21.85 22.39 -19.24
C SER A 382 -21.48 23.78 -18.67
N PRO A 383 -21.81 24.89 -19.36
CA PRO A 383 -21.49 26.24 -18.89
C PRO A 383 -22.29 26.71 -17.67
N GLU A 384 -23.22 25.92 -17.14
CA GLU A 384 -24.17 26.35 -16.11
C GLU A 384 -23.62 26.35 -14.66
N ALA A 385 -22.32 26.56 -14.49
CA ALA A 385 -21.71 26.80 -13.17
C ALA A 385 -21.04 28.18 -13.07
N LEU A 386 -21.52 29.15 -13.85
CA LEU A 386 -21.15 30.56 -13.73
C LEU A 386 -22.40 31.44 -13.89
N TRP A 387 -23.31 31.41 -12.91
CA TRP A 387 -24.14 32.55 -12.53
C TRP A 387 -24.44 32.48 -11.03
#